data_AF-A0A4Z0BXC9-F1
#
_entry.id   AF-A0A4Z0BXC9-F1
#
_cell.length_a   1.000
_cell.length_b   1.000
_cell.length_c   1.000
_cell.angle_alpha   90.00
_cell.angle_beta   90.00
_cell.angle_gamma   90.00
#
_symmetry.space_group_name_H-M   'P 1'
#
loop_
_entity.id
_entity.type
_entity.pdbx_description
1 polymer ?
#
loop_
_entity_poly.entity_id
_entity_poly.type
_entity_poly.pdbx_seq_one_letter_code
_entity_poly.pdbx_strand_id
1 'polypeptide(L)'
;MTASTTSALLRAALALEEGQPPTSVLNDVQALHRNADGEAERSLAACRDANDVERALLTAVSAIELSLAARAVESACDWQTRGNEAAARVNAAIARMQLLRCAAVLNKPVVSATPLGAGAPVIPLPPDPPMPPSKESAEPDAVAVEAQRNIAAYHREHERYYTRHQTERAAELYRDANVLKVLAGVWLGAAGPDQRPDVDYSKSEYHPVGSVDLNSRHAIGHIGVLYMEGPGEVEPSELVVMKNQLRGLAAGTIRAGKWLTEKMHGAWRREQTVFKTQPSELGAARFVSICTNWRGSRFMHLSGRVLTLGLELLSRQDLSREGVRKDRAAAARTVLNAAWIITMAGTLQAQSGMDLSESDRSWTAFLEGLGA
;
A
#
# COMPACT_ATOMS: atom_id res chain seq x y z
N MET A 1 8.78 9.96 13.48
CA MET A 1 8.14 11.29 13.62
C MET A 1 7.50 11.40 15.01
N THR A 2 7.42 12.60 15.59
CA THR A 2 7.26 12.80 17.04
C THR A 2 5.90 13.40 17.41
N ALA A 3 5.57 13.44 18.71
CA ALA A 3 4.40 14.16 19.25
C ALA A 3 4.35 15.65 18.80
N SER A 4 5.52 16.25 18.51
CA SER A 4 5.63 17.59 17.92
C SER A 4 4.99 17.66 16.53
N THR A 5 5.21 16.66 15.67
CA THR A 5 4.60 16.55 14.34
C THR A 5 3.08 16.46 14.44
N THR A 6 2.55 15.56 15.28
CA THR A 6 1.10 15.44 15.51
C THR A 6 0.50 16.76 15.97
N SER A 7 1.15 17.45 16.91
CA SER A 7 0.68 18.74 17.42
C SER A 7 0.66 19.82 16.32
N ALA A 8 1.66 19.83 15.43
CA ALA A 8 1.68 20.76 14.29
C ALA A 8 0.55 20.47 13.29
N LEU A 9 0.27 19.20 12.99
CA LEU A 9 -0.84 18.80 12.12
C LEU A 9 -2.19 19.24 12.69
N LEU A 10 -2.42 19.01 13.99
CA LEU A 10 -3.67 19.40 14.66
C LEU A 10 -3.85 20.91 14.72
N ARG A 11 -2.78 21.68 14.97
CA ARG A 11 -2.83 23.15 14.93
C ARG A 11 -3.18 23.68 13.54
N ALA A 12 -2.55 23.14 12.50
CA ALA A 12 -2.86 23.53 11.12
C ALA A 12 -4.31 23.16 10.74
N ALA A 13 -4.79 21.99 11.17
CA ALA A 13 -6.16 21.56 10.95
C ALA A 13 -7.18 22.49 11.64
N LEU A 14 -6.91 22.89 12.89
CA LEU A 14 -7.75 23.82 13.65
C LEU A 14 -7.74 25.23 13.03
N ALA A 15 -6.58 25.73 12.61
CA ALA A 15 -6.49 27.02 11.94
C ALA A 15 -7.38 27.09 10.68
N LEU A 16 -7.38 26.02 9.86
CA LEU A 16 -8.27 25.93 8.70
C LEU A 16 -9.75 25.83 9.08
N GLU A 17 -10.08 25.17 10.20
CA GLU A 17 -11.45 25.07 10.71
C GLU A 17 -12.00 26.41 11.22
N GLU A 18 -11.16 27.18 11.91
CA GLU A 18 -11.47 28.51 12.43
C GLU A 18 -11.54 29.59 11.33
N GLY A 19 -11.30 29.21 10.07
CA GLY A 19 -11.35 30.12 8.93
C GLY A 19 -10.13 31.04 8.81
N GLN A 20 -8.99 30.68 9.42
CA GLN A 20 -7.76 31.41 9.21
C GLN A 20 -7.33 31.33 7.73
N PRO A 21 -6.65 32.36 7.18
CA PRO A 21 -6.21 32.34 5.79
C PRO A 21 -5.35 31.09 5.49
N PRO A 22 -5.63 30.30 4.44
CA PRO A 22 -4.83 29.12 4.09
C PRO A 22 -3.33 29.41 3.92
N THR A 23 -2.98 30.64 3.52
CA THR A 23 -1.60 31.12 3.42
C THR A 23 -0.85 31.07 4.75
N SER A 24 -1.55 31.17 5.89
CA SER A 24 -0.95 31.10 7.22
C SER A 24 -0.37 29.72 7.56
N VAL A 25 -0.89 28.64 6.96
CA VAL A 25 -0.46 27.26 7.23
C VAL A 25 0.31 26.62 6.06
N LEU A 26 0.31 27.24 4.88
CA LEU A 26 0.87 26.66 3.65
C LEU A 26 2.34 26.24 3.80
N ASN A 27 3.19 27.15 4.27
CA ASN A 27 4.63 26.89 4.39
C ASN A 27 4.92 25.74 5.36
N ASP A 28 4.19 25.69 6.47
CA ASP A 28 4.35 24.66 7.50
C ASP A 28 3.91 23.28 6.96
N VAL A 29 2.74 23.21 6.32
CA VAL A 29 2.23 21.96 5.74
C VAL A 29 3.16 21.44 4.63
N GLN A 30 3.69 22.32 3.78
CA GLN A 30 4.66 21.95 2.75
C GLN A 30 5.99 21.48 3.35
N ALA A 31 6.47 22.13 4.41
CA ALA A 31 7.69 21.71 5.10
C ALA A 31 7.51 20.34 5.76
N LEU A 32 6.37 20.10 6.43
CA LEU A 32 6.01 18.81 6.98
C LEU A 32 5.97 17.73 5.90
N HIS A 33 5.35 18.02 4.74
CA HIS A 33 5.32 17.09 3.61
C HIS A 33 6.73 16.71 3.13
N ARG A 34 7.59 17.69 2.83
CA ARG A 34 8.97 17.42 2.34
C ARG A 34 9.78 16.60 3.34
N ASN A 35 9.65 16.91 4.63
CA ASN A 35 10.34 16.18 5.69
C ASN A 35 9.85 14.74 5.80
N ALA A 36 8.53 14.52 5.75
CA ALA A 36 7.93 13.20 5.81
C ALA A 36 8.28 12.35 4.57
N ASP A 37 8.28 12.94 3.38
CA ASP A 37 8.61 12.24 2.13
C ASP A 37 10.08 11.78 2.11
N GLY A 38 11.01 12.68 2.46
CA GLY A 38 12.42 12.33 2.59
C GLY A 38 12.70 11.29 3.68
N GLU A 39 11.97 11.35 4.80
CA GLU A 39 12.09 10.35 5.87
C GLU A 39 11.50 8.99 5.47
N ALA A 40 10.40 8.97 4.71
CA ALA A 40 9.79 7.74 4.19
C ALA A 40 10.77 6.99 3.29
N GLU A 41 11.42 7.69 2.35
CA GLU A 41 12.41 7.09 1.46
C GLU A 41 13.61 6.53 2.21
N ARG A 42 14.17 7.29 3.16
CA ARG A 42 15.27 6.82 4.00
C ARG A 42 14.87 5.61 4.85
N SER A 43 13.68 5.64 5.46
CA SER A 43 13.19 4.57 6.32
C SER A 43 12.97 3.28 5.55
N LEU A 44 12.35 3.36 4.37
CA LEU A 44 12.12 2.19 3.50
C LEU A 44 13.45 1.58 3.03
N ALA A 45 14.43 2.41 2.66
CA ALA A 45 15.74 1.95 2.23
C ALA A 45 16.57 1.33 3.37
N ALA A 46 16.26 1.66 4.63
CA ALA A 46 16.97 1.16 5.80
C ALA A 46 16.38 -0.13 6.40
N CYS A 47 15.25 -0.62 5.86
CA CYS A 47 14.51 -1.76 6.42
C CYS A 47 15.31 -3.07 6.37
N ARG A 48 15.24 -3.83 7.47
CA ARG A 48 15.91 -5.13 7.60
C ARG A 48 14.95 -6.27 7.90
N ASP A 49 13.83 -5.96 8.55
CA ASP A 49 12.82 -6.92 8.98
C ASP A 49 11.39 -6.34 8.88
N ALA A 50 10.39 -7.13 9.27
CA ALA A 50 9.00 -6.71 9.19
C ALA A 50 8.67 -5.52 10.12
N ASN A 51 9.31 -5.40 11.29
CA ASN A 51 9.06 -4.29 12.20
C ASN A 51 9.60 -2.97 11.64
N ASP A 52 10.76 -3.00 10.97
CA ASP A 52 11.29 -1.83 10.26
C ASP A 52 10.32 -1.39 9.15
N VAL A 53 9.83 -2.34 8.34
CA VAL A 53 8.89 -2.05 7.26
C VAL A 53 7.58 -1.47 7.81
N GLU A 54 7.04 -2.01 8.89
CA GLU A 54 5.83 -1.47 9.53
C GLU A 54 6.02 -0.01 9.97
N ARG A 55 7.15 0.31 10.61
CA ARG A 55 7.48 1.69 10.99
C ARG A 55 7.66 2.60 9.77
N ALA A 56 8.36 2.13 8.76
CA ALA A 56 8.59 2.88 7.53
C ALA A 56 7.26 3.15 6.79
N LEU A 57 6.32 2.21 6.83
CA LEU A 57 4.99 2.36 6.26
C LEU A 57 4.19 3.47 6.93
N LEU A 58 4.25 3.63 8.25
CA LEU A 58 3.58 4.74 8.93
C LEU A 58 4.08 6.09 8.41
N THR A 59 5.40 6.24 8.26
CA THR A 59 5.99 7.47 7.69
C THR A 59 5.58 7.67 6.23
N ALA A 60 5.63 6.62 5.41
CA ALA A 60 5.26 6.69 4.00
C ALA A 60 3.78 7.04 3.78
N VAL A 61 2.87 6.43 4.55
CA VAL A 61 1.44 6.75 4.51
C VAL A 61 1.20 8.18 4.97
N SER A 62 1.89 8.64 6.02
CA SER A 62 1.79 10.03 6.49
C SER A 62 2.28 11.03 5.43
N ALA A 63 3.36 10.71 4.70
CA ALA A 63 3.84 11.52 3.59
C ALA A 63 2.82 11.62 2.45
N ILE A 64 2.07 10.54 2.18
CA ILE A 64 0.97 10.53 1.19
C ILE A 64 -0.14 11.49 1.63
N GLU A 65 -0.63 11.40 2.87
CA GLU A 65 -1.68 12.30 3.37
C GLU A 65 -1.22 13.77 3.39
N LEU A 66 0.03 14.02 3.79
CA LEU A 66 0.62 15.35 3.74
C LEU A 66 0.76 15.91 2.32
N SER A 67 1.02 15.06 1.32
CA SER A 67 1.07 15.49 -0.08
C SER A 67 -0.29 16.00 -0.56
N LEU A 68 -1.37 15.32 -0.17
CA LEU A 68 -2.75 15.72 -0.47
C LEU A 68 -3.13 16.99 0.31
N ALA A 69 -2.75 17.07 1.59
CA ALA A 69 -2.97 18.27 2.41
C ALA A 69 -2.29 19.49 1.78
N ALA A 70 -1.00 19.39 1.44
CA ALA A 70 -0.24 20.48 0.83
C ALA A 70 -0.87 20.96 -0.48
N ARG A 71 -1.28 20.03 -1.35
CA ARG A 71 -1.94 20.35 -2.62
C ARG A 71 -3.29 21.05 -2.41
N ALA A 72 -4.05 20.62 -1.41
CA ALA A 72 -5.34 21.22 -1.08
C ALA A 72 -5.19 22.62 -0.47
N VAL A 73 -4.20 22.86 0.42
CA VAL A 73 -3.91 24.21 0.93
C VAL A 73 -3.48 25.15 -0.18
N GLU A 74 -2.59 24.70 -1.09
CA GLU A 74 -2.18 25.47 -2.26
C GLU A 74 -3.39 25.88 -3.11
N SER A 75 -4.29 24.94 -3.38
CA SER A 75 -5.52 25.22 -4.14
C SER A 75 -6.45 26.18 -3.40
N ALA A 76 -6.51 26.12 -2.07
CA ALA A 76 -7.29 27.05 -1.27
C ALA A 76 -6.71 28.48 -1.36
N CYS A 77 -5.39 28.65 -1.30
CA CYS A 77 -4.72 29.94 -1.52
C CYS A 77 -5.00 30.51 -2.91
N ASP A 78 -4.93 29.67 -3.95
CA ASP A 78 -5.20 30.09 -5.33
C ASP A 78 -6.63 30.61 -5.49
N TRP A 79 -7.61 29.90 -4.93
CA TRP A 79 -9.02 30.31 -5.00
C TRP A 79 -9.32 31.55 -4.16
N GLN A 80 -8.70 31.69 -3.00
CA GLN A 80 -8.79 32.90 -2.18
C GLN A 80 -8.28 34.11 -2.95
N THR A 81 -7.13 33.99 -3.62
CA THR A 81 -6.54 35.06 -4.44
C THR A 81 -7.44 35.45 -5.63
N ARG A 82 -8.20 34.48 -6.16
CA ARG A 82 -9.18 34.69 -7.24
C ARG A 82 -10.53 35.22 -6.76
N GLY A 83 -10.72 35.41 -5.44
CA GLY A 83 -11.98 35.88 -4.86
C GLY A 83 -13.11 34.83 -4.82
N ASN A 84 -12.81 33.54 -5.06
CA ASN A 84 -13.80 32.47 -4.94
C ASN A 84 -13.72 31.82 -3.56
N GLU A 85 -14.36 32.47 -2.57
CA GLU A 85 -14.31 32.02 -1.18
C GLU A 85 -14.92 30.64 -0.96
N ALA A 86 -15.96 30.27 -1.71
CA ALA A 86 -16.59 28.97 -1.59
C ALA A 86 -15.64 27.84 -2.01
N ALA A 87 -14.96 27.99 -3.15
CA ALA A 87 -13.93 27.05 -3.59
C ALA A 87 -12.73 27.00 -2.62
N ALA A 88 -12.32 28.16 -2.08
CA ALA A 88 -11.26 28.22 -1.07
C ALA A 88 -11.64 27.43 0.19
N ARG A 89 -12.86 27.59 0.70
CA ARG A 89 -13.38 26.83 1.85
C ARG A 89 -13.42 25.33 1.62
N VAL A 90 -13.87 24.89 0.43
CA VAL A 90 -13.89 23.46 0.09
C VAL A 90 -12.48 22.87 0.09
N ASN A 91 -11.51 23.54 -0.53
CA ASN A 91 -10.12 23.08 -0.57
C ASN A 91 -9.47 23.12 0.82
N ALA A 92 -9.77 24.12 1.65
CA ALA A 92 -9.33 24.16 3.05
C ALA A 92 -9.93 23.00 3.88
N ALA A 93 -11.20 22.65 3.67
CA ALA A 93 -11.83 21.52 4.34
C ALA A 93 -11.20 20.18 3.94
N ILE A 94 -10.87 20.01 2.65
CA ILE A 94 -10.13 18.84 2.16
C ILE A 94 -8.75 18.77 2.82
N ALA A 95 -8.00 19.88 2.83
CA ALA A 95 -6.69 19.95 3.48
C ALA A 95 -6.78 19.54 4.96
N ARG A 96 -7.73 20.11 5.71
CA ARG A 96 -8.01 19.75 7.11
C ARG A 96 -8.26 18.26 7.28
N MET A 97 -9.12 17.66 6.44
CA MET A 97 -9.39 16.22 6.49
C MET A 97 -8.10 15.40 6.32
N GLN A 98 -7.22 15.77 5.38
CA GLN A 98 -5.96 15.04 5.18
C GLN A 98 -4.98 15.23 6.34
N LEU A 99 -4.92 16.41 6.95
CA LEU A 99 -4.11 16.66 8.15
C LEU A 99 -4.58 15.78 9.33
N LEU A 100 -5.90 15.65 9.52
CA LEU A 100 -6.48 14.79 10.53
C LEU A 100 -6.20 13.29 10.24
N ARG A 101 -6.33 12.86 8.99
CA ARG A 101 -5.94 11.49 8.58
C ARG A 101 -4.46 11.22 8.84
N CYS A 102 -3.58 12.16 8.50
CA CYS A 102 -2.15 12.07 8.80
C CYS A 102 -1.89 11.95 10.31
N ALA A 103 -2.54 12.77 11.13
CA ALA A 103 -2.44 12.68 12.58
C ALA A 103 -2.92 11.32 13.09
N ALA A 104 -4.02 10.78 12.58
CA ALA A 104 -4.51 9.45 12.95
C ALA A 104 -3.51 8.34 12.61
N VAL A 105 -2.89 8.39 11.43
CA VAL A 105 -1.85 7.42 11.02
C VAL A 105 -0.67 7.45 11.99
N LEU A 106 -0.23 8.64 12.40
CA LEU A 106 0.92 8.78 13.31
C LEU A 106 0.67 8.34 14.74
N ASN A 107 -0.59 8.25 15.14
CA ASN A 107 -0.98 7.75 16.47
C ASN A 107 -1.43 6.28 16.43
N LYS A 108 -1.32 5.60 15.28
CA LYS A 108 -1.63 4.18 15.18
C LYS A 108 -0.59 3.39 16.00
N PRO A 109 -1.00 2.55 16.97
CA PRO A 109 -0.06 1.73 17.73
C PRO A 109 0.62 0.73 16.79
N VAL A 110 1.95 0.65 16.89
CA VAL A 110 2.75 -0.40 16.25
C VAL A 110 2.81 -1.58 17.20
N VAL A 111 2.29 -2.73 16.78
CA VAL A 111 2.36 -3.96 17.58
C VAL A 111 3.56 -4.75 17.06
N SER A 112 4.64 -4.81 17.85
CA SER A 112 5.82 -5.59 17.45
C SER A 112 5.45 -7.06 17.28
N ALA A 113 5.70 -7.60 16.09
CA ALA A 113 5.35 -8.97 15.73
C ALA A 113 6.46 -10.00 16.06
N THR A 114 7.60 -9.58 16.65
CA THR A 114 8.75 -10.47 16.87
C THR A 114 9.55 -10.16 18.14
N PRO A 115 9.70 -11.13 19.08
CA PRO A 115 10.85 -11.16 19.97
C PRO A 115 11.99 -11.89 19.22
N LEU A 116 13.07 -11.19 18.88
CA LEU A 116 14.47 -11.66 18.70
C LEU A 116 15.26 -10.71 17.77
N GLY A 117 16.46 -10.36 18.23
CA GLY A 117 17.30 -9.27 17.72
C GLY A 117 17.80 -9.41 16.28
N ALA A 118 17.93 -8.24 15.64
CA ALA A 118 18.33 -8.06 14.26
C ALA A 118 19.85 -7.95 14.08
N GLY A 119 20.39 -8.73 13.14
CA GLY A 119 21.76 -8.61 12.61
C GLY A 119 21.81 -8.62 11.08
N ALA A 120 20.71 -8.28 10.40
CA ALA A 120 20.63 -8.36 8.95
C ALA A 120 21.14 -7.07 8.25
N PRO A 121 21.82 -7.19 7.10
CA PRO A 121 22.29 -6.07 6.30
C PRO A 121 21.15 -5.37 5.53
N VAL A 122 21.36 -4.07 5.29
CA VAL A 122 20.46 -3.13 4.62
C VAL A 122 20.10 -3.58 3.19
N ILE A 123 18.86 -3.32 2.75
CA ILE A 123 18.33 -3.68 1.44
C ILE A 123 18.23 -2.42 0.55
N PRO A 124 18.96 -2.32 -0.57
CA PRO A 124 18.90 -1.14 -1.43
C PRO A 124 17.68 -1.17 -2.36
N LEU A 125 16.99 -0.03 -2.47
CA LEU A 125 15.89 0.18 -3.43
C LEU A 125 16.42 0.70 -4.78
N PRO A 126 15.86 0.27 -5.93
CA PRO A 126 16.26 0.77 -7.24
C PRO A 126 15.80 2.23 -7.50
N PRO A 127 16.56 3.03 -8.27
CA PRO A 127 16.22 4.42 -8.58
C PRO A 127 15.18 4.55 -9.71
N ASP A 128 14.50 5.72 -9.75
CA ASP A 128 13.44 6.02 -10.71
C ASP A 128 13.97 6.67 -12.02
N PRO A 129 13.45 6.28 -13.21
CA PRO A 129 13.75 6.97 -14.46
C PRO A 129 12.88 8.22 -14.70
N PRO A 130 13.34 9.20 -15.50
CA PRO A 130 12.65 10.48 -15.71
C PRO A 130 11.44 10.40 -16.66
N MET A 131 10.48 11.32 -16.48
CA MET A 131 9.20 11.36 -17.21
C MET A 131 9.18 12.36 -18.38
N PRO A 132 8.40 12.08 -19.44
CA PRO A 132 8.08 13.03 -20.51
C PRO A 132 6.80 13.85 -20.22
N PRO A 133 6.65 15.04 -20.84
CA PRO A 133 5.53 15.95 -20.59
C PRO A 133 4.26 15.64 -21.41
N SER A 134 3.09 16.02 -20.87
CA SER A 134 1.78 15.94 -21.54
C SER A 134 1.24 17.32 -21.94
N LYS A 135 0.58 17.42 -23.11
CA LYS A 135 0.02 18.67 -23.68
C LYS A 135 -1.50 18.83 -23.44
N GLU A 136 -1.95 20.08 -23.41
CA GLU A 136 -3.30 20.59 -23.10
C GLU A 136 -3.97 21.31 -24.30
N SER A 137 -5.31 21.39 -24.27
CA SER A 137 -6.13 22.48 -24.85
C SER A 137 -7.46 22.59 -24.09
N ALA A 138 -8.04 23.80 -23.99
CA ALA A 138 -9.29 24.09 -23.25
C ALA A 138 -10.52 24.22 -24.18
N GLU A 139 -11.70 23.76 -23.71
CA GLU A 139 -12.98 23.74 -24.43
C GLU A 139 -14.08 24.60 -23.74
N PRO A 140 -15.20 24.97 -24.43
CA PRO A 140 -16.28 25.82 -23.91
C PRO A 140 -17.14 25.20 -22.79
N ASP A 141 -17.83 26.03 -21.99
CA ASP A 141 -18.49 25.63 -20.73
C ASP A 141 -19.59 24.54 -20.85
N ALA A 142 -20.48 24.59 -21.85
CA ALA A 142 -21.52 23.57 -22.04
C ALA A 142 -20.92 22.21 -22.46
N VAL A 143 -19.87 22.25 -23.28
CA VAL A 143 -19.09 21.08 -23.68
C VAL A 143 -18.33 20.54 -22.46
N ALA A 144 -17.81 21.41 -21.59
CA ALA A 144 -17.12 21.04 -20.38
C ALA A 144 -18.01 20.31 -19.36
N VAL A 145 -19.29 20.70 -19.21
CA VAL A 145 -20.24 20.03 -18.31
C VAL A 145 -20.61 18.63 -18.84
N GLU A 146 -20.90 18.50 -20.12
CA GLU A 146 -21.20 17.19 -20.71
C GLU A 146 -19.97 16.26 -20.68
N ALA A 147 -18.78 16.81 -20.94
CA ALA A 147 -17.53 16.08 -20.76
C ALA A 147 -17.33 15.62 -19.30
N GLN A 148 -17.64 16.46 -18.31
CA GLN A 148 -17.59 16.09 -16.89
C GLN A 148 -18.56 14.97 -16.53
N ARG A 149 -19.79 14.99 -17.04
CA ARG A 149 -20.77 13.91 -16.84
C ARG A 149 -20.26 12.59 -17.42
N ASN A 150 -19.78 12.61 -18.66
CA ASN A 150 -19.26 11.42 -19.32
C ASN A 150 -18.06 10.83 -18.55
N ILE A 151 -17.11 11.68 -18.15
CA ILE A 151 -15.96 11.28 -17.32
C ILE A 151 -16.43 10.66 -16.00
N ALA A 152 -17.41 11.29 -15.33
CA ALA A 152 -17.91 10.82 -14.04
C ALA A 152 -18.58 9.45 -14.12
N ALA A 153 -19.38 9.20 -15.16
CA ALA A 153 -20.06 7.92 -15.36
C ALA A 153 -19.05 6.77 -15.52
N TYR A 154 -18.06 6.94 -16.40
CA TYR A 154 -17.02 5.91 -16.60
C TYR A 154 -16.11 5.74 -15.38
N HIS A 155 -15.73 6.83 -14.71
CA HIS A 155 -14.86 6.74 -13.54
C HIS A 155 -15.54 6.06 -12.36
N ARG A 156 -16.84 6.25 -12.15
CA ARG A 156 -17.61 5.51 -11.13
C ARG A 156 -17.53 4.00 -11.36
N GLU A 157 -17.76 3.54 -12.59
CA GLU A 157 -17.68 2.11 -12.92
C GLU A 157 -16.24 1.57 -12.82
N HIS A 158 -15.24 2.36 -13.20
CA HIS A 158 -13.84 1.98 -12.99
C HIS A 158 -13.52 1.81 -11.50
N GLU A 159 -13.98 2.71 -10.64
CA GLU A 159 -13.72 2.62 -9.19
C GLU A 159 -14.45 1.43 -8.55
N ARG A 160 -15.65 1.06 -9.02
CA ARG A 160 -16.32 -0.19 -8.62
C ARG A 160 -15.51 -1.43 -9.02
N TYR A 161 -15.02 -1.45 -10.25
CA TYR A 161 -14.11 -2.50 -10.70
C TYR A 161 -12.85 -2.58 -9.83
N TYR A 162 -12.20 -1.43 -9.55
CA TYR A 162 -10.98 -1.39 -8.77
C TYR A 162 -11.20 -1.72 -7.29
N THR A 163 -12.36 -1.38 -6.72
CA THR A 163 -12.77 -1.82 -5.37
C THR A 163 -12.71 -3.35 -5.27
N ARG A 164 -13.38 -4.04 -6.21
CA ARG A 164 -13.36 -5.50 -6.28
C ARG A 164 -11.94 -6.01 -6.52
N HIS A 165 -11.25 -5.49 -7.54
CA HIS A 165 -9.93 -5.97 -7.94
C HIS A 165 -8.88 -5.86 -6.84
N GLN A 166 -8.84 -4.74 -6.12
CA GLN A 166 -7.89 -4.52 -5.03
C GLN A 166 -8.20 -5.40 -3.81
N THR A 167 -9.49 -5.65 -3.53
CA THR A 167 -9.91 -6.55 -2.45
C THR A 167 -9.54 -8.01 -2.77
N GLU A 168 -9.79 -8.47 -4.00
CA GLU A 168 -9.38 -9.79 -4.47
C GLU A 168 -7.86 -9.94 -4.41
N ARG A 169 -7.12 -8.91 -4.85
CA ARG A 169 -5.66 -8.89 -4.80
C ARG A 169 -5.11 -8.96 -3.38
N ALA A 170 -5.72 -8.23 -2.44
CA ALA A 170 -5.33 -8.30 -1.04
C ALA A 170 -5.53 -9.72 -0.49
N ALA A 171 -6.65 -10.36 -0.83
CA ALA A 171 -6.94 -11.74 -0.43
C ALA A 171 -5.91 -12.73 -1.00
N GLU A 172 -5.48 -12.58 -2.25
CA GLU A 172 -4.38 -13.37 -2.83
C GLU A 172 -3.08 -13.21 -2.02
N LEU A 173 -2.66 -11.97 -1.74
CA LEU A 173 -1.45 -11.70 -0.97
C LEU A 173 -1.53 -12.28 0.45
N TYR A 174 -2.69 -12.23 1.10
CA TYR A 174 -2.89 -12.85 2.40
C TYR A 174 -2.81 -14.38 2.35
N ARG A 175 -3.32 -15.01 1.28
CA ARG A 175 -3.19 -16.46 1.09
C ARG A 175 -1.72 -16.86 0.92
N ASP A 176 -0.99 -16.18 0.05
CA ASP A 176 0.44 -16.44 -0.18
C ASP A 176 1.27 -16.23 1.10
N ALA A 177 1.01 -15.13 1.82
CA ALA A 177 1.65 -14.89 3.11
C ALA A 177 1.32 -15.99 4.14
N ASN A 178 0.10 -16.51 4.16
CA ASN A 178 -0.28 -17.56 5.10
C ASN A 178 0.38 -18.90 4.78
N VAL A 179 0.60 -19.24 3.50
CA VAL A 179 1.42 -20.40 3.11
C VAL A 179 2.81 -20.31 3.75
N LEU A 180 3.46 -19.16 3.63
CA LEU A 180 4.79 -18.92 4.21
C LEU A 180 4.78 -18.97 5.75
N LYS A 181 3.75 -18.40 6.40
CA LYS A 181 3.61 -18.45 7.87
C LYS A 181 3.43 -19.89 8.37
N VAL A 182 2.65 -20.70 7.66
CA VAL A 182 2.46 -22.11 8.02
C VAL A 182 3.77 -22.87 7.88
N LEU A 183 4.49 -22.71 6.76
CA LEU A 183 5.83 -23.32 6.59
C LEU A 183 6.78 -22.93 7.72
N ALA A 184 6.89 -21.64 8.03
CA ALA A 184 7.71 -21.17 9.15
C ALA A 184 7.27 -21.79 10.48
N GLY A 185 5.96 -21.93 10.72
CA GLY A 185 5.41 -22.60 11.89
C GLY A 185 5.83 -24.08 11.99
N VAL A 186 5.84 -24.81 10.87
CA VAL A 186 6.33 -26.19 10.81
C VAL A 186 7.80 -26.27 11.19
N TRP A 187 8.64 -25.39 10.63
CA TRP A 187 10.08 -25.43 10.86
C TRP A 187 10.49 -24.97 12.27
N LEU A 188 9.67 -24.16 12.93
CA LEU A 188 9.81 -23.85 14.37
C LEU A 188 9.30 -24.97 15.26
N GLY A 189 8.42 -25.83 14.75
CA GLY A 189 7.87 -26.98 15.45
C GLY A 189 8.93 -28.07 15.67
N ALA A 190 8.89 -28.69 16.85
CA ALA A 190 9.76 -29.80 17.23
C ALA A 190 9.17 -31.19 16.95
N ALA A 191 7.98 -31.27 16.33
CA ALA A 191 7.31 -32.55 16.11
C ALA A 191 8.09 -33.37 15.08
N GLY A 192 8.76 -34.42 15.56
CA GLY A 192 9.25 -35.49 14.71
C GLY A 192 8.09 -36.24 14.05
N PRO A 193 8.37 -37.09 13.06
CA PRO A 193 7.34 -37.89 12.42
C PRO A 193 6.59 -38.75 13.46
N ASP A 194 5.26 -38.87 13.31
CA ASP A 194 4.47 -39.88 14.02
C ASP A 194 4.91 -41.26 13.54
N GLN A 195 5.80 -41.89 14.29
CA GLN A 195 6.31 -43.23 14.02
C GLN A 195 5.63 -44.26 14.91
N ARG A 196 5.13 -45.33 14.30
CA ARG A 196 4.65 -46.49 15.05
C ARG A 196 5.83 -47.29 15.62
N PRO A 197 5.78 -47.73 16.90
CA PRO A 197 6.89 -48.47 17.52
C PRO A 197 7.20 -49.83 16.87
N ASP A 198 6.22 -50.42 16.19
CA ASP A 198 6.30 -51.75 15.58
C ASP A 198 6.74 -51.73 14.10
N VAL A 199 7.06 -50.55 13.56
CA VAL A 199 7.49 -50.38 12.17
C VAL A 199 8.93 -49.89 12.12
N ASP A 200 9.78 -50.61 11.38
CA ASP A 200 11.16 -50.22 11.14
C ASP A 200 11.25 -49.22 9.96
N TYR A 201 11.17 -47.94 10.29
CA TYR A 201 11.28 -46.83 9.30
C TYR A 201 12.70 -46.64 8.74
N SER A 202 13.70 -47.42 9.18
CA SER A 202 15.02 -47.42 8.54
C SER A 202 15.02 -48.16 7.20
N LYS A 203 14.00 -48.99 6.93
CA LYS A 203 13.83 -49.67 5.64
C LYS A 203 13.39 -48.70 4.56
N SER A 204 14.10 -48.74 3.42
CA SER A 204 13.84 -47.88 2.25
C SER A 204 12.38 -47.93 1.77
N GLU A 205 11.76 -49.12 1.78
CA GLU A 205 10.36 -49.32 1.36
C GLU A 205 9.31 -48.63 2.27
N TYR A 206 9.68 -48.24 3.49
CA TYR A 206 8.84 -47.52 4.44
C TYR A 206 9.28 -46.06 4.63
N HIS A 207 10.33 -45.62 3.93
CA HIS A 207 10.79 -44.24 3.99
C HIS A 207 9.86 -43.35 3.15
N PRO A 208 9.28 -42.28 3.71
CA PRO A 208 8.45 -41.36 2.94
C PRO A 208 9.29 -40.64 1.89
N VAL A 209 8.68 -40.38 0.73
CA VAL A 209 9.31 -39.58 -0.35
C VAL A 209 9.16 -38.07 -0.07
N GLY A 210 8.42 -37.69 0.96
CA GLY A 210 8.29 -36.29 1.41
C GLY A 210 9.11 -36.04 2.67
N SER A 211 9.70 -34.85 2.78
CA SER A 211 10.47 -34.41 3.95
C SER A 211 9.57 -34.23 5.17
N VAL A 212 9.54 -35.23 6.07
CA VAL A 212 8.62 -35.26 7.23
C VAL A 212 8.87 -34.18 8.27
N ASP A 213 10.07 -33.61 8.28
CA ASP A 213 10.52 -32.55 9.19
C ASP A 213 10.30 -31.13 8.62
N LEU A 214 10.10 -31.02 7.30
CA LEU A 214 9.88 -29.73 6.61
C LEU A 214 8.43 -29.54 6.17
N ASN A 215 7.67 -30.63 6.10
CA ASN A 215 6.25 -30.62 5.76
C ASN A 215 5.39 -30.88 7.00
N SER A 216 4.23 -30.22 7.08
CA SER A 216 3.18 -30.65 8.00
C SER A 216 2.19 -31.55 7.27
N ARG A 217 2.03 -32.79 7.77
CA ARG A 217 1.04 -33.74 7.25
C ARG A 217 -0.38 -33.15 7.20
N HIS A 218 -0.72 -32.30 8.15
CA HIS A 218 -2.04 -31.65 8.22
C HIS A 218 -2.15 -30.42 7.32
N ALA A 219 -1.03 -29.85 6.88
CA ALA A 219 -1.02 -28.60 6.11
C ALA A 219 -0.77 -28.79 4.62
N ILE A 220 -0.05 -29.84 4.17
CA ILE A 220 0.37 -30.02 2.77
C ILE A 220 -0.80 -29.81 1.79
N GLY A 221 -1.94 -30.47 2.03
CA GLY A 221 -3.11 -30.37 1.15
C GLY A 221 -3.78 -28.99 1.13
N HIS A 222 -3.50 -28.13 2.11
CA HIS A 222 -4.08 -26.80 2.22
C HIS A 222 -3.12 -25.69 1.76
N ILE A 223 -1.81 -25.85 1.99
CA ILE A 223 -0.81 -24.84 1.63
C ILE A 223 -0.20 -25.08 0.25
N GLY A 224 -0.35 -26.31 -0.30
CA GLY A 224 0.10 -26.63 -1.65
C GLY A 224 1.61 -26.53 -1.85
N VAL A 225 2.42 -26.69 -0.80
CA VAL A 225 3.88 -26.73 -0.87
C VAL A 225 4.34 -28.06 -0.30
N LEU A 226 5.17 -28.78 -1.07
CA LEU A 226 5.65 -30.10 -0.72
C LEU A 226 7.17 -30.18 -0.92
N TYR A 227 7.89 -30.38 0.19
CA TYR A 227 9.30 -30.73 0.16
C TYR A 227 9.44 -32.24 -0.08
N MET A 228 10.10 -32.63 -1.16
CA MET A 228 10.36 -34.04 -1.47
C MET A 228 11.70 -34.50 -0.84
N GLU A 229 11.97 -35.79 -0.91
CA GLU A 229 13.23 -36.43 -0.51
C GLU A 229 13.90 -37.01 -1.76
N GLY A 230 15.13 -36.58 -2.07
CA GLY A 230 15.87 -37.10 -3.21
C GLY A 230 17.19 -36.36 -3.47
N PRO A 231 18.16 -37.00 -4.16
CA PRO A 231 19.41 -36.34 -4.54
C PRO A 231 19.15 -35.29 -5.64
N GLY A 232 19.75 -34.10 -5.49
CA GLY A 232 19.68 -33.02 -6.49
C GLY A 232 18.37 -32.23 -6.49
N GLU A 233 17.51 -32.43 -5.48
CA GLU A 233 16.30 -31.65 -5.33
C GLU A 233 16.59 -30.19 -4.97
N VAL A 234 15.86 -29.30 -5.62
CA VAL A 234 15.97 -27.85 -5.48
C VAL A 234 14.81 -27.32 -4.63
N GLU A 235 14.72 -26.00 -4.47
CA GLU A 235 13.55 -25.35 -3.88
C GLU A 235 12.23 -25.88 -4.48
N PRO A 236 11.18 -26.12 -3.66
CA PRO A 236 9.87 -26.55 -4.14
C PRO A 236 9.35 -25.67 -5.29
N SER A 237 8.88 -26.31 -6.36
CA SER A 237 8.45 -25.63 -7.59
C SER A 237 7.34 -24.61 -7.34
N GLU A 238 6.48 -24.88 -6.35
CA GLU A 238 5.36 -24.06 -5.95
C GLU A 238 5.83 -22.74 -5.31
N LEU A 239 6.93 -22.78 -4.54
CA LEU A 239 7.56 -21.56 -4.00
C LEU A 239 8.23 -20.75 -5.12
N VAL A 240 8.85 -21.41 -6.11
CA VAL A 240 9.41 -20.74 -7.29
C VAL A 240 8.31 -20.03 -8.08
N VAL A 241 7.18 -20.69 -8.32
CA VAL A 241 6.01 -20.11 -9.01
C VAL A 241 5.45 -18.92 -8.22
N MET A 242 5.24 -19.08 -6.90
CA MET A 242 4.77 -18.00 -6.02
C MET A 242 5.70 -16.77 -6.09
N LYS A 243 7.02 -16.95 -5.96
CA LYS A 243 7.98 -15.85 -6.05
C LYS A 243 7.91 -15.13 -7.40
N ASN A 244 7.75 -15.88 -8.49
CA ASN A 244 7.62 -15.29 -9.82
C ASN A 244 6.32 -14.49 -10.00
N GLN A 245 5.20 -15.02 -9.49
CA GLN A 245 3.91 -14.32 -9.48
C GLN A 245 3.97 -13.03 -8.66
N LEU A 246 4.49 -13.10 -7.43
CA LEU A 246 4.67 -11.94 -6.55
C LEU A 246 5.60 -10.90 -7.17
N ARG A 247 6.67 -11.30 -7.88
CA ARG A 247 7.58 -10.38 -8.59
C ARG A 247 6.86 -9.67 -9.74
N GLY A 248 6.10 -10.41 -10.54
CA GLY A 248 5.29 -9.84 -11.61
C GLY A 248 4.26 -8.84 -11.08
N LEU A 249 3.59 -9.20 -9.98
CA LEU A 249 2.64 -8.35 -9.29
C LEU A 249 3.30 -7.08 -8.75
N ALA A 250 4.40 -7.18 -8.01
CA ALA A 250 5.13 -6.03 -7.46
C ALA A 250 5.48 -5.02 -8.56
N ALA A 251 6.07 -5.48 -9.66
CA ALA A 251 6.44 -4.64 -10.79
C ALA A 251 5.21 -4.01 -11.49
N GLY A 252 4.14 -4.78 -11.67
CA GLY A 252 2.88 -4.30 -12.26
C GLY A 252 2.22 -3.20 -11.40
N THR A 253 2.14 -3.43 -10.10
CA THR A 253 1.52 -2.50 -9.14
C THR A 253 2.33 -1.21 -9.01
N ILE A 254 3.67 -1.28 -9.03
CA ILE A 254 4.54 -0.08 -9.07
C ILE A 254 4.23 0.76 -10.31
N ARG A 255 4.21 0.15 -11.51
CA ARG A 255 3.95 0.87 -12.77
C ARG A 255 2.56 1.50 -12.78
N ALA A 256 1.54 0.73 -12.38
CA ALA A 256 0.16 1.21 -12.35
C ALA A 256 -0.02 2.36 -11.33
N GLY A 257 0.55 2.25 -10.14
CA GLY A 257 0.49 3.30 -9.12
C GLY A 257 1.16 4.61 -9.57
N LYS A 258 2.33 4.52 -10.23
CA LYS A 258 3.01 5.69 -10.81
C LYS A 258 2.17 6.35 -11.90
N TRP A 259 1.68 5.56 -12.86
CA TRP A 259 0.82 6.05 -13.93
C TRP A 259 -0.44 6.76 -13.37
N LEU A 260 -1.11 6.14 -12.39
CA LEU A 260 -2.33 6.71 -11.82
C LEU A 260 -2.04 7.97 -10.99
N THR A 261 -0.90 8.04 -10.29
CA THR A 261 -0.47 9.25 -9.58
C THR A 261 -0.35 10.44 -10.54
N GLU A 262 0.24 10.23 -11.71
CA GLU A 262 0.33 11.26 -12.74
C GLU A 262 -1.05 11.68 -13.25
N LYS A 263 -1.95 10.71 -13.46
CA LYS A 263 -3.34 11.03 -13.83
C LYS A 263 -4.05 11.84 -12.75
N MET A 264 -3.74 11.65 -11.46
CA MET A 264 -4.33 12.42 -10.38
C MET A 264 -3.78 13.84 -10.29
N HIS A 265 -2.51 14.07 -10.59
CA HIS A 265 -1.98 15.42 -10.77
C HIS A 265 -2.71 16.18 -11.89
N GLY A 266 -2.92 15.53 -13.03
CA GLY A 266 -3.67 16.11 -14.15
C GLY A 266 -5.16 16.31 -13.82
N ALA A 267 -5.79 15.34 -13.15
CA ALA A 267 -7.18 15.43 -12.72
C ALA A 267 -7.39 16.59 -11.74
N TRP A 268 -6.53 16.76 -10.75
CA TRP A 268 -6.64 17.86 -9.81
C TRP A 268 -6.76 19.22 -10.51
N ARG A 269 -5.88 19.50 -11.48
CA ARG A 269 -5.93 20.74 -12.27
C ARG A 269 -7.16 20.83 -13.16
N ARG A 270 -7.47 19.81 -13.95
CA ARG A 270 -8.60 19.81 -14.88
C ARG A 270 -9.93 20.04 -14.17
N GLU A 271 -10.11 19.39 -13.02
CA GLU A 271 -11.38 19.35 -12.31
C GLU A 271 -11.61 20.61 -11.46
N GLN A 272 -10.61 21.48 -11.29
CA GLN A 272 -10.81 22.82 -10.72
C GLN A 272 -11.85 23.64 -11.49
N THR A 273 -12.08 23.33 -12.76
CA THR A 273 -13.11 23.99 -13.59
C THR A 273 -14.51 23.85 -13.01
N VAL A 274 -14.78 22.78 -12.25
CA VAL A 274 -16.07 22.59 -11.53
C VAL A 274 -16.37 23.80 -10.63
N PHE A 275 -15.38 24.37 -9.95
CA PHE A 275 -15.59 25.54 -9.09
C PHE A 275 -15.89 26.83 -9.85
N LYS A 276 -15.72 26.84 -11.18
CA LYS A 276 -16.07 27.97 -12.05
C LYS A 276 -17.47 27.83 -12.64
N THR A 277 -17.89 26.60 -12.93
CA THR A 277 -19.08 26.32 -13.72
C THR A 277 -20.22 25.70 -12.91
N GLN A 278 -19.96 25.24 -11.68
CA GLN A 278 -20.90 24.49 -10.85
C GLN A 278 -20.89 24.97 -9.38
N PRO A 279 -21.94 24.65 -8.59
CA PRO A 279 -21.94 24.86 -7.15
C PRO A 279 -20.74 24.20 -6.45
N SER A 280 -20.21 24.86 -5.44
CA SER A 280 -18.98 24.45 -4.74
C SER A 280 -19.08 23.07 -4.07
N GLU A 281 -20.28 22.66 -3.70
CA GLU A 281 -20.63 21.38 -3.09
C GLU A 281 -20.34 20.22 -4.05
N LEU A 282 -20.56 20.41 -5.36
CA LEU A 282 -20.19 19.43 -6.38
C LEU A 282 -18.67 19.33 -6.55
N GLY A 283 -17.98 20.47 -6.42
CA GLY A 283 -16.52 20.49 -6.32
C GLY A 283 -16.01 19.70 -5.11
N ALA A 284 -16.68 19.79 -3.97
CA ALA A 284 -16.32 19.03 -2.77
C ALA A 284 -16.43 17.51 -3.01
N ALA A 285 -17.56 17.04 -3.51
CA ALA A 285 -17.76 15.61 -3.82
C ALA A 285 -16.72 15.10 -4.82
N ARG A 286 -16.42 15.87 -5.87
CA ARG A 286 -15.45 15.48 -6.89
C ARG A 286 -14.03 15.37 -6.36
N PHE A 287 -13.59 16.36 -5.57
CA PHE A 287 -12.22 16.39 -5.06
C PHE A 287 -11.98 15.35 -3.96
N VAL A 288 -13.01 14.92 -3.23
CA VAL A 288 -12.93 13.73 -2.37
C VAL A 288 -12.54 12.50 -3.20
N SER A 289 -13.22 12.22 -4.31
CA SER A 289 -12.87 11.09 -5.19
C SER A 289 -11.48 11.22 -5.80
N ILE A 290 -11.01 12.44 -6.12
CA ILE A 290 -9.63 12.66 -6.59
C ILE A 290 -8.62 12.33 -5.48
N CYS A 291 -8.86 12.79 -4.25
CA CYS A 291 -8.02 12.43 -3.10
C CYS A 291 -7.98 10.92 -2.85
N THR A 292 -9.13 10.24 -2.94
CA THR A 292 -9.21 8.79 -2.80
C THR A 292 -8.36 8.08 -3.84
N ASN A 293 -8.51 8.41 -5.12
CA ASN A 293 -7.74 7.80 -6.20
C ASN A 293 -6.24 8.09 -6.10
N TRP A 294 -5.87 9.30 -5.68
CA TRP A 294 -4.47 9.67 -5.48
C TRP A 294 -3.87 8.89 -4.31
N ARG A 295 -4.56 8.77 -3.18
CA ARG A 295 -4.11 7.90 -2.09
C ARG A 295 -3.95 6.46 -2.56
N GLY A 296 -4.96 5.93 -3.25
CA GLY A 296 -4.94 4.58 -3.80
C GLY A 296 -3.75 4.35 -4.75
N SER A 297 -3.45 5.31 -5.63
CA SER A 297 -2.30 5.22 -6.55
C SER A 297 -0.97 5.16 -5.81
N ARG A 298 -0.84 5.92 -4.71
CA ARG A 298 0.36 5.91 -3.87
C ARG A 298 0.44 4.65 -3.02
N PHE A 299 -0.67 4.11 -2.55
CA PHE A 299 -0.73 2.79 -1.89
C PHE A 299 -0.36 1.66 -2.83
N MET A 300 -0.78 1.71 -4.09
CA MET A 300 -0.33 0.76 -5.11
C MET A 300 1.19 0.81 -5.27
N HIS A 301 1.76 2.01 -5.46
CA HIS A 301 3.20 2.16 -5.59
C HIS A 301 3.96 1.62 -4.36
N LEU A 302 3.51 2.00 -3.17
CA LEU A 302 4.10 1.56 -1.89
C LEU A 302 3.96 0.05 -1.67
N SER A 303 2.79 -0.51 -1.94
CA SER A 303 2.50 -1.95 -1.85
C SER A 303 3.46 -2.76 -2.73
N GLY A 304 3.68 -2.33 -3.98
CA GLY A 304 4.64 -3.00 -4.84
C GLY A 304 6.09 -2.90 -4.35
N ARG A 305 6.52 -1.77 -3.78
CA ARG A 305 7.86 -1.65 -3.16
C ARG A 305 8.03 -2.56 -1.94
N VAL A 306 7.00 -2.63 -1.10
CA VAL A 306 6.97 -3.52 0.08
C VAL A 306 7.02 -4.99 -0.36
N LEU A 307 6.29 -5.37 -1.41
CA LEU A 307 6.40 -6.72 -1.98
C LEU A 307 7.82 -7.03 -2.47
N THR A 308 8.48 -6.08 -3.13
CA THR A 308 9.88 -6.24 -3.54
C THR A 308 10.78 -6.51 -2.34
N LEU A 309 10.66 -5.73 -1.24
CA LEU A 309 11.44 -5.95 -0.02
C LEU A 309 11.18 -7.35 0.58
N GLY A 310 9.91 -7.77 0.64
CA GLY A 310 9.55 -9.10 1.13
C GLY A 310 10.13 -10.23 0.29
N LEU A 311 10.12 -10.08 -1.04
CA LEU A 311 10.71 -11.03 -1.99
C LEU A 311 12.23 -11.07 -1.91
N GLU A 312 12.90 -9.94 -1.72
CA GLU A 312 14.34 -9.87 -1.54
C GLU A 312 14.76 -10.58 -0.26
N LEU A 313 14.02 -10.38 0.83
CA LEU A 313 14.27 -11.10 2.08
C LEU A 313 14.04 -12.61 1.92
N LEU A 314 12.95 -13.01 1.26
CA LEU A 314 12.65 -14.41 0.98
C LEU A 314 13.71 -15.06 0.10
N SER A 315 14.23 -14.34 -0.91
CA SER A 315 15.22 -14.85 -1.87
C SER A 315 16.62 -14.99 -1.28
N ARG A 316 16.90 -14.40 -0.12
CA ARG A 316 18.17 -14.59 0.62
C ARG A 316 18.21 -15.93 1.34
N GLN A 317 17.06 -16.53 1.65
CA GLN A 317 17.00 -17.85 2.25
C GLN A 317 17.18 -18.92 1.17
N ASP A 318 18.13 -19.84 1.39
CA ASP A 318 18.20 -21.08 0.65
C ASP A 318 16.99 -21.95 1.05
N LEU A 319 15.96 -21.95 0.20
CA LEU A 319 14.70 -22.66 0.42
C LEU A 319 14.72 -24.09 -0.11
N SER A 320 15.89 -24.61 -0.52
CA SER A 320 16.09 -26.04 -0.69
C SER A 320 15.95 -26.77 0.64
N ARG A 321 15.71 -28.08 0.59
CA ARG A 321 15.61 -28.94 1.78
C ARG A 321 16.87 -28.82 2.66
N GLU A 322 18.05 -28.94 2.06
CA GLU A 322 19.34 -28.81 2.72
C GLU A 322 19.54 -27.40 3.28
N GLY A 323 19.16 -26.39 2.51
CA GLY A 323 19.20 -24.98 2.91
C GLY A 323 18.42 -24.69 4.18
N VAL A 324 17.17 -25.16 4.23
CA VAL A 324 16.31 -25.02 5.41
C VAL A 324 16.84 -25.84 6.59
N ARG A 325 17.33 -27.08 6.35
CA ARG A 325 17.85 -27.96 7.41
C ARG A 325 19.13 -27.45 8.08
N LYS A 326 19.96 -26.65 7.39
CA LYS A 326 21.18 -26.05 7.98
C LYS A 326 20.88 -25.27 9.27
N ASP A 327 19.81 -24.48 9.28
CA ASP A 327 19.29 -23.79 10.46
C ASP A 327 17.79 -23.50 10.28
N ARG A 328 16.96 -24.47 10.70
CA ARG A 328 15.50 -24.38 10.54
C ARG A 328 14.91 -23.17 11.26
N ALA A 329 15.44 -22.85 12.44
CA ALA A 329 14.94 -21.74 13.22
C ALA A 329 15.26 -20.39 12.54
N ALA A 330 16.45 -20.22 11.98
CA ALA A 330 16.79 -19.04 11.18
C ALA A 330 15.98 -18.96 9.90
N ALA A 331 15.84 -20.07 9.16
CA ALA A 331 15.03 -20.12 7.94
C ALA A 331 13.58 -19.71 8.22
N ALA A 332 12.99 -20.23 9.30
CA ALA A 332 11.64 -19.89 9.70
C ALA A 332 11.49 -18.41 10.05
N ARG A 333 12.44 -17.82 10.79
CA ARG A 333 12.41 -16.38 11.10
C ARG A 333 12.48 -15.53 9.84
N THR A 334 13.32 -15.89 8.86
CA THR A 334 13.43 -15.17 7.59
C THR A 334 12.12 -15.25 6.78
N VAL A 335 11.56 -16.46 6.64
CA VAL A 335 10.30 -16.69 5.93
C VAL A 335 9.13 -15.99 6.62
N LEU A 336 9.07 -16.03 7.95
CA LEU A 336 8.03 -15.34 8.72
C LEU A 336 8.09 -13.82 8.54
N ASN A 337 9.30 -13.23 8.55
CA ASN A 337 9.47 -11.81 8.26
C ASN A 337 8.99 -11.46 6.84
N ALA A 338 9.39 -12.24 5.83
CA ALA A 338 8.92 -12.03 4.46
C ALA A 338 7.39 -12.12 4.36
N ALA A 339 6.79 -13.09 5.04
CA ALA A 339 5.34 -13.27 5.06
C ALA A 339 4.60 -12.09 5.72
N TRP A 340 5.14 -11.52 6.80
CA TRP A 340 4.58 -10.30 7.39
C TRP A 340 4.70 -9.10 6.47
N ILE A 341 5.82 -8.96 5.76
CA ILE A 341 6.01 -7.91 4.75
C ILE A 341 4.99 -8.03 3.61
N ILE A 342 4.78 -9.24 3.08
CA ILE A 342 3.75 -9.51 2.07
C ILE A 342 2.34 -9.21 2.61
N THR A 343 2.07 -9.53 3.87
CA THR A 343 0.80 -9.20 4.54
C THR A 343 0.59 -7.68 4.55
N MET A 344 1.61 -6.89 4.92
CA MET A 344 1.51 -5.43 4.94
C MET A 344 1.24 -4.84 3.54
N ALA A 345 1.85 -5.41 2.49
CA ALA A 345 1.50 -5.04 1.12
C ALA A 345 0.03 -5.34 0.77
N GLY A 346 -0.49 -6.49 1.22
CA GLY A 346 -1.91 -6.84 1.12
C GLY A 346 -2.81 -5.86 1.87
N THR A 347 -2.41 -5.39 3.05
CA THR A 347 -3.15 -4.39 3.82
C THR A 347 -3.26 -3.06 3.10
N LEU A 348 -2.23 -2.62 2.38
CA LEU A 348 -2.30 -1.43 1.54
C LEU A 348 -3.31 -1.59 0.38
N GLN A 349 -3.38 -2.77 -0.24
CA GLN A 349 -4.37 -3.06 -1.29
C GLN A 349 -5.79 -3.10 -0.72
N ALA A 350 -5.98 -3.75 0.43
CA ALA A 350 -7.28 -3.81 1.11
C ALA A 350 -7.76 -2.41 1.51
N GLN A 351 -6.87 -1.58 2.06
CA GLN A 351 -7.22 -0.21 2.43
C GLN A 351 -7.60 0.62 1.20
N SER A 352 -6.85 0.49 0.09
CA SER A 352 -7.20 1.17 -1.16
C SER A 352 -8.57 0.72 -1.68
N GLY A 353 -8.88 -0.58 -1.63
CA GLY A 353 -10.18 -1.11 -2.04
C GLY A 353 -11.32 -0.57 -1.17
N MET A 354 -11.12 -0.53 0.14
CA MET A 354 -12.07 0.08 1.09
C MET A 354 -12.29 1.56 0.81
N ASP A 355 -11.22 2.34 0.65
CA ASP A 355 -11.30 3.77 0.36
C ASP A 355 -12.08 4.04 -0.95
N LEU A 356 -11.85 3.23 -2.00
CA LEU A 356 -12.59 3.32 -3.26
C LEU A 356 -14.08 2.95 -3.11
N SER A 357 -14.41 2.00 -2.25
CA SER A 357 -15.81 1.62 -2.01
C SER A 357 -16.64 2.77 -1.44
N GLU A 358 -16.02 3.65 -0.66
CA GLU A 358 -16.66 4.85 -0.10
C GLU A 358 -16.92 5.93 -1.17
N SER A 359 -16.16 5.93 -2.28
CA SER A 359 -16.30 6.92 -3.36
C SER A 359 -17.61 6.79 -4.15
N ASP A 360 -18.30 5.64 -4.15
CA ASP A 360 -19.52 5.46 -4.95
C ASP A 360 -20.61 6.47 -4.56
N ARG A 361 -20.69 6.80 -3.26
CA ARG A 361 -21.60 7.83 -2.75
C ARG A 361 -21.24 9.22 -3.28
N SER A 362 -19.95 9.56 -3.28
CA SER A 362 -19.46 10.85 -3.80
C SER A 362 -19.71 10.99 -5.29
N TRP A 363 -19.52 9.91 -6.06
CA TRP A 363 -19.85 9.88 -7.48
C TRP A 363 -21.34 9.99 -7.76
N THR A 364 -22.17 9.32 -6.96
CA THR A 364 -23.64 9.42 -7.07
C THR A 364 -24.09 10.86 -6.86
N ALA A 365 -23.67 11.49 -5.75
CA ALA A 365 -24.02 12.87 -5.45
C ALA A 365 -23.52 13.85 -6.54
N PHE A 366 -22.34 13.60 -7.10
CA PHE A 366 -21.79 14.41 -8.19
C PHE A 366 -22.62 14.28 -9.48
N LEU A 367 -22.99 13.06 -9.88
CA LEU A 367 -23.82 12.82 -11.06
C LEU A 367 -25.23 13.39 -10.92
N GLU A 368 -25.89 13.14 -9.78
CA GLU A 368 -27.22 13.70 -9.48
C GLU A 368 -27.20 15.23 -9.51
N GLY A 369 -26.16 15.85 -8.93
CA GLY A 369 -25.99 17.30 -8.94
C GLY A 369 -25.70 17.89 -10.32
N LEU A 370 -25.12 17.09 -11.22
CA LEU A 370 -24.99 17.45 -12.64
C LEU A 370 -26.29 17.20 -13.42
N GLY A 371 -27.34 16.66 -12.81
CA GLY A 371 -28.62 16.35 -13.46
C GLY A 371 -28.61 15.12 -14.37
N ALA A 372 -27.80 14.11 -14.03
CA ALA A 372 -27.69 12.83 -14.73
C ALA A 372 -28.51 11.70 -14.09
#